data_AF-A0A9N9N796-F1
#
_entry.id   AF-A0A9N9N796-F1
#
_cell.length_a   1.000
_cell.length_b   1.000
_cell.length_c   1.000
_cell.angle_alpha   90.00
_cell.angle_beta   90.00
_cell.angle_gamma   90.00
#
_symmetry.space_group_name_H-M   'P 1'
#
loop_
_entity.id
_entity.type
_entity.pdbx_description
1 polymer ?
#
loop_
_entity_poly.entity_id
_entity_poly.type
_entity_poly.pdbx_seq_one_letter_code
_entity_poly.pdbx_strand_id
1 'polypeptide(L)'
;MTLSLLLAGKKNAKTEISLFPSLGLSIILDSLSFELEGIEAYIAKTNKYPNKNQIYRTGKGTIKDYSGFTEDYYDIALTNLLTLSGIVKATSLPEVKEYALIEFYKWIDYSDITEKNCLPDLDRLLIGVHESLKGKGKKILEDTKTYLTNTEQPPKESFINVFSTTQKFVHETRELKEGLKDQKFDKSSKFHGNSDKERRTFEMIEAKYVEAYLSNNFYFQ
;
A
#
# COMPACT_ATOMS: atom_id res chain seq x y z
N MET A 1 -5.27 -40.68 -29.49
CA MET A 1 -4.01 -41.30 -29.96
C MET A 1 -3.54 -40.46 -31.14
N THR A 2 -2.40 -39.77 -31.17
CA THR A 2 -1.27 -39.56 -30.26
C THR A 2 -0.49 -38.41 -30.93
N LEU A 3 -0.36 -37.26 -30.28
CA LEU A 3 0.92 -36.76 -29.76
C LEU A 3 2.13 -37.04 -30.67
N SER A 4 2.74 -36.01 -31.25
CA SER A 4 4.08 -35.54 -30.86
C SER A 4 4.72 -34.54 -31.83
N LEU A 5 5.38 -33.54 -31.24
CA LEU A 5 6.61 -32.87 -31.68
C LEU A 5 6.55 -31.89 -32.86
N LEU A 6 6.37 -30.61 -32.52
CA LEU A 6 7.39 -29.62 -32.88
C LEU A 6 7.43 -28.47 -31.84
N LEU A 7 8.15 -28.77 -30.77
CA LEU A 7 8.80 -27.79 -29.91
C LEU A 7 9.91 -27.10 -30.70
N ALA A 8 9.70 -25.85 -31.12
CA ALA A 8 10.78 -24.91 -31.37
C ALA A 8 10.19 -23.50 -31.47
N GLY A 9 10.22 -22.75 -30.37
CA GLY A 9 9.81 -21.35 -30.41
C GLY A 9 9.31 -20.72 -29.12
N LYS A 10 9.82 -21.11 -27.94
CA LYS A 10 9.76 -20.22 -26.76
C LYS A 10 10.70 -19.05 -27.02
N LYS A 11 10.24 -18.06 -27.79
CA LYS A 11 10.80 -16.71 -27.73
C LYS A 11 10.13 -16.02 -26.56
N ASN A 12 10.95 -15.62 -25.60
CA ASN A 12 10.62 -14.73 -24.51
C ASN A 12 9.81 -13.54 -25.03
N ALA A 13 8.50 -13.55 -24.80
CA ALA A 13 7.68 -12.37 -24.92
C ALA A 13 8.09 -11.44 -23.77
N LYS A 14 9.11 -10.61 -24.00
CA LYS A 14 9.24 -9.35 -23.26
C LYS A 14 7.99 -8.56 -23.61
N THR A 15 7.00 -8.60 -22.75
CA THR A 15 5.79 -7.78 -22.86
C THR A 15 6.23 -6.32 -22.89
N GLU A 16 6.26 -5.75 -24.09
CA GLU A 16 6.38 -4.31 -24.31
C GLU A 16 5.09 -3.66 -23.78
N ILE A 17 5.15 -3.29 -22.51
CA ILE A 17 4.15 -2.41 -21.92
C ILE A 17 4.51 -1.00 -22.40
N SER A 18 3.56 -0.35 -23.10
CA SER A 18 3.67 1.03 -23.59
C SER A 18 4.07 2.00 -22.45
N LEU A 19 4.56 3.20 -22.72
CA LEU A 19 5.16 4.10 -21.71
C LEU A 19 4.17 4.83 -20.76
N PHE A 20 2.87 4.81 -21.05
CA PHE A 20 1.84 5.45 -20.19
C PHE A 20 1.64 4.87 -18.76
N PRO A 21 1.94 3.59 -18.48
CA PRO A 21 1.88 2.95 -17.16
C PRO A 21 3.00 3.36 -16.19
N SER A 22 4.07 4.03 -16.63
CA SER A 22 5.23 4.34 -15.78
C SER A 22 4.88 5.28 -14.62
N LEU A 23 4.10 6.34 -14.89
CA LEU A 23 3.71 7.30 -13.87
C LEU A 23 2.66 6.73 -12.90
N GLY A 24 1.64 6.04 -13.43
CA GLY A 24 0.62 5.39 -12.59
C GLY A 24 1.24 4.34 -11.66
N LEU A 25 2.23 3.60 -12.17
CA LEU A 25 3.02 2.67 -11.38
C LEU A 25 3.87 3.36 -10.31
N SER A 26 4.57 4.44 -10.66
CA SER A 26 5.35 5.21 -9.67
C SER A 26 4.47 5.72 -8.54
N ILE A 27 3.32 6.33 -8.86
CA ILE A 27 2.42 6.91 -7.85
C ILE A 27 1.89 5.83 -6.91
N ILE A 28 1.36 4.71 -7.44
CA ILE A 28 0.85 3.64 -6.57
C ILE A 28 1.97 3.03 -5.72
N LEU A 29 3.16 2.79 -6.28
CA LEU A 29 4.27 2.20 -5.53
C LEU A 29 4.82 3.15 -4.48
N ASP A 30 4.83 4.45 -4.73
CA ASP A 30 5.23 5.45 -3.74
C ASP A 30 4.20 5.54 -2.62
N SER A 31 2.89 5.55 -2.94
CA SER A 31 1.82 5.48 -1.94
C SER A 31 1.84 4.19 -1.13
N LEU A 32 2.07 3.05 -1.77
CA LEU A 32 2.25 1.77 -1.07
C LEU A 32 3.47 1.84 -0.15
N SER A 33 4.58 2.44 -0.59
CA SER A 33 5.76 2.58 0.26
C SER A 33 5.48 3.45 1.50
N PHE A 34 4.77 4.57 1.34
CA PHE A 34 4.37 5.41 2.48
C PHE A 34 3.44 4.68 3.46
N GLU A 35 2.51 3.88 2.94
CA GLU A 35 1.63 3.06 3.76
C GLU A 35 2.41 2.06 4.61
N LEU A 36 3.33 1.32 3.98
CA LEU A 36 4.14 0.34 4.66
C LEU A 36 5.11 0.97 5.67
N GLU A 37 5.65 2.15 5.38
CA GLU A 37 6.44 2.95 6.35
C GLU A 37 5.60 3.32 7.59
N GLY A 38 4.33 3.69 7.40
CA GLY A 38 3.39 3.96 8.49
C GLY A 38 3.11 2.72 9.35
N ILE A 39 2.85 1.57 8.70
CA ILE A 39 2.66 0.30 9.39
C ILE A 39 3.91 -0.12 10.18
N GLU A 40 5.10 0.04 9.61
CA GLU A 40 6.36 -0.24 10.30
C GLU A 40 6.57 0.64 11.53
N ALA A 41 6.26 1.93 11.42
CA ALA A 41 6.36 2.86 12.54
C ALA A 41 5.39 2.48 13.67
N TYR A 42 4.16 2.11 13.33
CA TYR A 42 3.18 1.56 14.28
C TYR A 42 3.71 0.29 14.96
N ILE A 43 4.15 -0.70 14.18
CA ILE A 43 4.70 -1.97 14.67
C ILE A 43 5.86 -1.73 15.64
N ALA A 44 6.81 -0.86 15.27
CA ALA A 44 7.98 -0.55 16.08
C ALA A 44 7.60 0.02 17.45
N LYS A 45 6.51 0.80 17.50
CA LYS A 45 6.02 1.43 18.73
C LYS A 45 5.28 0.50 19.67
N THR A 46 4.66 -0.56 19.15
CA THR A 46 3.99 -1.56 19.99
C THR A 46 4.94 -2.37 20.89
N ASN A 47 6.26 -2.35 20.64
CA ASN A 47 7.27 -3.21 21.28
C ASN A 47 7.01 -4.73 21.17
N LYS A 48 6.00 -5.16 20.41
CA LYS A 48 5.63 -6.59 20.24
C LYS A 48 6.45 -7.30 19.17
N TYR A 49 7.28 -6.56 18.44
CA TYR A 49 8.20 -7.07 17.43
C TYR A 49 9.64 -6.60 17.71
N PRO A 50 10.27 -7.07 18.79
CA PRO A 50 11.61 -6.66 19.15
C PRO A 50 12.61 -7.05 18.06
N ASN A 51 13.51 -6.13 17.70
CA ASN A 51 14.59 -6.31 16.71
C ASN A 51 14.20 -6.32 15.23
N LYS A 52 13.00 -5.86 14.84
CA LYS A 52 12.74 -5.61 13.43
C LYS A 52 13.48 -4.36 12.97
N ASN A 53 14.49 -4.56 12.12
CA ASN A 53 15.07 -3.47 11.34
C ASN A 53 13.96 -2.90 10.45
N GLN A 54 13.75 -1.59 10.51
CA GLN A 54 12.86 -0.92 9.56
C GLN A 54 13.30 -1.25 8.15
N ILE A 55 12.39 -1.86 7.39
CA ILE A 55 12.63 -2.28 6.02
C ILE A 55 12.74 -1.01 5.16
N TYR A 56 12.00 0.03 5.55
CA TYR A 56 12.05 1.37 4.98
C TYR A 56 12.90 2.35 5.79
N ARG A 57 14.22 2.20 5.70
CA ARG A 57 15.13 3.37 5.75
C ARG A 57 15.31 4.05 4.38
N THR A 58 14.67 3.51 3.34
CA THR A 58 14.83 3.87 1.92
C THR A 58 13.64 4.62 1.32
N GLY A 59 12.52 4.76 2.05
CA GLY A 59 11.56 5.83 1.78
C GLY A 59 12.28 7.18 1.87
N LYS A 60 11.69 8.28 1.42
CA LYS A 60 12.31 9.62 1.53
C LYS A 60 12.49 10.10 3.00
N GLY A 61 12.56 9.19 3.97
CA GLY A 61 12.77 9.43 5.39
C GLY A 61 11.70 10.37 5.89
N THR A 62 10.44 10.07 5.65
CA THR A 62 9.33 10.98 5.93
C THR A 62 8.94 10.93 7.41
N ILE A 63 8.90 9.73 8.00
CA ILE A 63 8.67 9.56 9.43
C ILE A 63 10.03 9.65 10.15
N LYS A 64 10.49 10.89 10.36
CA LYS A 64 11.80 11.18 10.99
C LYS A 64 11.78 11.15 12.51
N ASP A 65 10.61 11.34 13.11
CA ASP A 65 10.49 11.50 14.53
C ASP A 65 9.68 10.36 15.15
N TYR A 66 10.36 9.57 15.97
CA TYR A 66 9.80 8.48 16.76
C TYR A 66 9.39 8.99 18.15
N SER A 67 8.97 10.25 18.29
CA SER A 67 8.57 10.84 19.57
C SER A 67 7.09 10.61 19.91
N GLY A 68 6.25 10.23 18.94
CA GLY A 68 4.81 10.01 19.12
C GLY A 68 4.44 8.74 19.90
N PHE A 69 3.17 8.65 20.27
CA PHE A 69 2.53 7.48 20.86
C PHE A 69 2.12 6.47 19.79
N THR A 70 1.77 5.24 20.20
CA THR A 70 1.42 4.16 19.26
C THR A 70 0.21 4.52 18.39
N GLU A 71 -0.75 5.22 19.00
CA GLU A 71 -1.98 5.70 18.41
C GLU A 71 -1.69 6.70 17.27
N ASP A 72 -0.71 7.59 17.44
CA ASP A 72 -0.32 8.57 16.40
C ASP A 72 0.13 7.87 15.12
N TYR A 73 0.88 6.77 15.24
CA TYR A 73 1.35 6.01 14.07
C TYR A 73 0.27 5.12 13.46
N TYR A 74 -0.68 4.66 14.28
CA TYR A 74 -1.87 3.98 13.76
C TYR A 74 -2.71 4.93 12.91
N ASP A 75 -2.92 6.17 13.37
CA ASP A 75 -3.64 7.20 12.61
C ASP A 75 -2.91 7.61 11.31
N ILE A 76 -1.58 7.66 11.35
CA ILE A 76 -0.74 7.86 10.15
C ILE A 76 -0.96 6.72 9.15
N ALA A 77 -0.90 5.46 9.61
CA ALA A 77 -1.15 4.30 8.76
C ALA A 77 -2.58 4.32 8.17
N LEU A 78 -3.60 4.64 8.96
CA LEU A 78 -4.96 4.79 8.45
C LEU A 78 -5.10 5.89 7.38
N THR A 79 -4.44 7.03 7.59
CA THR A 79 -4.44 8.15 6.64
C THR A 79 -3.75 7.77 5.33
N ASN A 80 -2.62 7.08 5.41
CA ASN A 80 -1.91 6.58 4.24
C ASN A 80 -2.71 5.50 3.51
N LEU A 81 -3.40 4.61 4.22
CA LEU A 81 -4.26 3.58 3.65
C LEU A 81 -5.43 4.20 2.89
N LEU A 82 -6.07 5.23 3.45
CA LEU A 82 -7.11 5.99 2.78
C LEU A 82 -6.59 6.62 1.48
N THR A 83 -5.39 7.21 1.53
CA THR A 83 -4.74 7.82 0.37
C THR A 83 -4.45 6.79 -0.73
N LEU A 84 -3.85 5.65 -0.35
CA LEU A 84 -3.60 4.52 -1.24
C LEU A 84 -4.89 4.03 -1.90
N SER A 85 -5.95 3.88 -1.11
CA SER A 85 -7.27 3.44 -1.57
C SER A 85 -7.85 4.38 -2.62
N GLY A 86 -7.75 5.69 -2.41
CA GLY A 86 -8.17 6.71 -3.36
C GLY A 86 -7.39 6.65 -4.68
N ILE A 87 -6.06 6.54 -4.59
CA ILE A 87 -5.16 6.47 -5.75
C ILE A 87 -5.40 5.19 -6.57
N VAL A 88 -5.52 4.04 -5.91
CA VAL A 88 -5.79 2.76 -6.60
C VAL A 88 -7.16 2.77 -7.27
N LYS A 89 -8.17 3.38 -6.62
CA LYS A 89 -9.50 3.56 -7.21
C LYS A 89 -9.45 4.45 -8.46
N ALA A 90 -8.65 5.51 -8.44
CA ALA A 90 -8.47 6.42 -9.58
C ALA A 90 -7.61 5.83 -10.71
N THR A 91 -6.84 4.78 -10.43
CA THR A 91 -5.99 4.13 -11.42
C THR A 91 -6.77 3.10 -12.24
N SER A 92 -6.78 3.25 -13.56
CA SER A 92 -7.52 2.39 -14.49
C SER A 92 -6.74 1.15 -14.97
N LEU A 93 -5.44 1.08 -14.72
CA LEU A 93 -4.55 0.03 -15.23
C LEU A 93 -4.45 -1.17 -14.27
N PRO A 94 -5.00 -2.35 -14.60
CA PRO A 94 -4.97 -3.53 -13.71
C PRO A 94 -3.56 -4.06 -13.44
N GLU A 95 -2.67 -4.00 -14.42
CA GLU A 95 -1.30 -4.53 -14.33
C GLU A 95 -0.47 -3.78 -13.28
N VAL A 96 -0.74 -2.48 -13.12
CA VAL A 96 -0.10 -1.65 -12.10
C VAL A 96 -0.53 -2.08 -10.70
N LYS A 97 -1.83 -2.38 -10.54
CA LYS A 97 -2.39 -2.84 -9.27
C LYS A 97 -1.85 -4.22 -8.89
N GLU A 98 -1.79 -5.11 -9.87
CA GLU A 98 -1.23 -6.45 -9.70
C GLU A 98 0.25 -6.39 -9.31
N TYR A 99 1.04 -5.54 -9.97
CA TYR A 99 2.45 -5.34 -9.60
C TYR A 99 2.58 -4.81 -8.17
N ALA A 100 1.80 -3.81 -7.77
CA ALA A 100 1.81 -3.29 -6.41
C ALA A 100 1.39 -4.36 -5.37
N LEU A 101 0.45 -5.24 -5.73
CA LEU A 101 0.04 -6.36 -4.89
C LEU A 101 1.17 -7.39 -4.69
N ILE A 102 1.93 -7.69 -5.75
CA ILE A 102 3.13 -8.55 -5.67
C ILE A 102 4.16 -7.94 -4.72
N GLU A 103 4.41 -6.64 -4.87
CA GLU A 103 5.34 -5.90 -4.02
C GLU A 103 4.89 -5.89 -2.55
N PHE A 104 3.58 -5.76 -2.28
CA PHE A 104 3.02 -5.92 -0.93
C PHE A 104 3.30 -7.32 -0.35
N TYR A 105 3.12 -8.40 -1.12
CA TYR A 105 3.41 -9.75 -0.61
C TYR A 105 4.90 -9.98 -0.31
N LYS A 106 5.79 -9.40 -1.12
CA LYS A 106 7.23 -9.44 -0.82
C LYS A 106 7.57 -8.70 0.47
N TRP A 107 6.89 -7.59 0.73
CA TRP A 107 7.03 -6.89 2.01
C TRP A 107 6.56 -7.75 3.19
N ILE A 108 5.43 -8.45 3.05
CA ILE A 108 4.95 -9.37 4.09
C ILE A 108 6.01 -10.42 4.44
N ASP A 109 6.72 -10.99 3.46
CA ASP A 109 7.84 -11.92 3.69
C ASP A 109 8.91 -11.31 4.56
N TYR A 110 9.41 -10.16 4.10
CA TYR A 110 10.51 -9.48 4.74
C TYR A 110 10.13 -8.99 6.14
N SER A 111 8.84 -8.71 6.36
CA SER A 111 8.32 -8.28 7.63
C SER A 111 8.24 -9.38 8.68
N ASP A 112 8.36 -10.67 8.36
CA ASP A 112 8.14 -11.79 9.30
C ASP A 112 6.79 -11.71 10.06
N ILE A 113 5.76 -11.11 9.45
CA ILE A 113 4.39 -11.11 9.98
C ILE A 113 3.69 -12.40 9.54
N THR A 114 3.04 -13.06 10.48
CA THR A 114 2.35 -14.35 10.33
C THR A 114 1.02 -14.31 11.07
N GLU A 115 0.14 -15.28 10.82
CA GLU A 115 -1.12 -15.46 11.53
C GLU A 115 -0.97 -15.67 13.04
N LYS A 116 0.23 -16.08 13.49
CA LYS A 116 0.55 -16.35 14.90
C LYS A 116 1.00 -15.12 15.68
N ASN A 117 1.61 -14.16 15.00
CA ASN A 117 2.15 -12.95 15.64
C ASN A 117 1.44 -11.65 15.20
N CYS A 118 0.56 -11.70 14.20
CA CYS A 118 -0.22 -10.54 13.75
C CYS A 118 -1.14 -10.03 14.86
N LEU A 119 -1.00 -8.74 15.17
CA LEU A 119 -1.80 -8.05 16.19
C LEU A 119 -3.22 -7.77 15.65
N PRO A 120 -4.24 -7.75 16.52
CA PRO A 120 -5.63 -7.50 16.09
C PRO A 120 -5.85 -6.17 15.35
N ASP A 121 -5.09 -5.12 15.66
CA ASP A 121 -5.24 -3.83 14.96
C ASP A 121 -4.41 -3.79 13.69
N LEU A 122 -3.32 -4.56 13.64
CA LEU A 122 -2.47 -4.69 12.46
C LEU A 122 -3.16 -5.48 11.35
N ASP A 123 -3.96 -6.50 11.70
CA ASP A 123 -4.68 -7.30 10.69
C ASP A 123 -5.58 -6.43 9.80
N ARG A 124 -6.25 -5.42 10.39
CA ARG A 124 -7.16 -4.52 9.69
C ARG A 124 -6.43 -3.67 8.68
N LEU A 125 -5.26 -3.15 9.06
CA LEU A 125 -4.39 -2.39 8.16
C LEU A 125 -3.94 -3.28 6.99
N LEU A 126 -3.44 -4.49 7.27
CA LEU A 126 -2.95 -5.40 6.24
C LEU A 126 -4.06 -5.86 5.27
N ILE A 127 -5.24 -6.22 5.80
CA ILE A 127 -6.42 -6.59 4.98
C ILE A 127 -6.89 -5.37 4.18
N GLY A 128 -6.87 -4.18 4.79
CA GLY A 128 -7.16 -2.92 4.13
C GLY A 128 -6.26 -2.66 2.92
N VAL A 129 -4.94 -2.76 3.08
CA VAL A 129 -3.96 -2.59 1.98
C VAL A 129 -4.28 -3.55 0.83
N HIS A 130 -4.44 -4.83 1.16
CA HIS A 130 -4.73 -5.88 0.19
C HIS A 130 -6.04 -5.63 -0.60
N GLU A 131 -7.13 -5.33 0.10
CA GLU A 131 -8.42 -5.03 -0.54
C GLU A 131 -8.33 -3.76 -1.39
N SER A 132 -7.61 -2.74 -0.93
CA SER A 132 -7.37 -1.51 -1.67
C SER A 132 -6.61 -1.75 -2.96
N LEU A 133 -5.51 -2.51 -2.92
CA LEU A 133 -4.74 -2.90 -4.11
C LEU A 133 -5.57 -3.77 -5.08
N LYS A 134 -6.50 -4.59 -4.58
CA LYS A 134 -7.49 -5.32 -5.40
C LYS A 134 -8.61 -4.45 -5.97
N GLY A 135 -8.62 -3.14 -5.67
CA GLY A 135 -9.68 -2.21 -6.08
C GLY A 135 -10.99 -2.38 -5.29
N LYS A 136 -10.94 -3.09 -4.16
CA LYS A 136 -12.07 -3.39 -3.26
C LYS A 136 -12.02 -2.60 -1.94
N GLY A 137 -11.16 -1.58 -1.83
CA GLY A 137 -11.05 -0.69 -0.67
C GLY A 137 -12.26 0.20 -0.35
N LYS A 138 -13.49 -0.25 -0.61
CA LYS A 138 -14.73 0.48 -0.31
C LYS A 138 -14.93 0.63 1.20
N LYS A 139 -14.58 -0.39 1.98
CA LYS A 139 -14.80 -0.40 3.43
C LYS A 139 -14.08 0.76 4.12
N ILE A 140 -12.77 0.94 3.90
CA ILE A 140 -12.04 2.06 4.50
C ILE A 140 -12.63 3.41 4.07
N LEU A 141 -13.04 3.58 2.81
CA LEU A 141 -13.68 4.81 2.33
C LEU A 141 -15.02 5.09 3.04
N GLU A 142 -15.83 4.05 3.26
CA GLU A 142 -17.13 4.14 3.95
C GLU A 142 -16.98 4.38 5.46
N ASP A 143 -16.03 3.69 6.09
CA ASP A 143 -15.71 3.84 7.51
C ASP A 143 -15.17 5.24 7.79
N THR A 144 -14.24 5.75 6.98
CA THR A 144 -13.75 7.13 7.07
C THR A 144 -14.88 8.13 6.86
N LYS A 145 -15.74 7.93 5.86
CA LYS A 145 -16.89 8.82 5.64
C LYS A 145 -17.80 8.86 6.86
N THR A 146 -18.07 7.71 7.47
CA THR A 146 -18.89 7.59 8.67
C THR A 146 -18.24 8.32 9.85
N TYR A 147 -16.96 8.10 10.08
CA TYR A 147 -16.18 8.81 11.10
C TYR A 147 -16.24 10.33 10.91
N LEU A 148 -15.91 10.84 9.72
CA LEU A 148 -15.94 12.27 9.42
C LEU A 148 -17.32 12.92 9.50
N THR A 149 -18.40 12.13 9.39
CA THR A 149 -19.77 12.62 9.56
C THR A 149 -20.15 12.76 11.04
N ASN A 150 -19.54 11.93 11.90
CA ASN A 150 -19.84 11.86 13.33
C ASN A 150 -18.83 12.64 14.21
N THR A 151 -17.73 13.10 13.64
CA THR A 151 -16.68 13.87 14.33
C THR A 151 -16.83 15.36 14.02
N GLU A 152 -16.53 16.21 15.01
CA GLU A 152 -16.49 17.65 14.80
C GLU A 152 -15.47 17.99 13.71
N GLN A 153 -15.91 18.71 12.68
CA GLN A 153 -15.03 19.04 11.57
C GLN A 153 -14.03 20.10 12.01
N PRO A 154 -12.74 19.94 11.64
CA PRO A 154 -11.76 20.98 11.87
C PRO A 154 -12.21 22.31 11.24
N PRO A 155 -11.78 23.46 11.78
CA PRO A 155 -12.03 24.76 11.18
C PRO A 155 -11.59 24.78 9.70
N LYS A 156 -12.32 25.48 8.83
CA LYS A 156 -11.97 25.53 7.39
C LYS A 156 -10.54 26.03 7.17
N GLU A 157 -10.07 26.88 8.07
CA GLU A 157 -8.73 27.46 8.11
C GLU A 157 -7.64 26.39 8.24
N SER A 158 -7.89 25.28 8.94
CA SER A 158 -6.90 24.20 9.06
C SER A 158 -6.71 23.42 7.76
N PHE A 159 -7.68 23.50 6.83
CA PHE A 159 -7.58 22.85 5.53
C PHE A 159 -6.83 23.69 4.48
N ILE A 160 -6.67 25.00 4.68
CA ILE A 160 -6.04 25.89 3.68
C ILE A 160 -4.61 25.44 3.36
N ASN A 161 -3.83 25.11 4.39
CA ASN A 161 -2.45 24.64 4.23
C ASN A 161 -2.39 23.26 3.58
N VAL A 162 -3.35 22.38 3.89
CA VAL A 162 -3.46 21.04 3.29
C VAL A 162 -3.79 21.15 1.80
N PHE A 163 -4.77 21.99 1.44
CA PHE A 163 -5.15 22.24 0.06
C PHE A 163 -4.01 22.86 -0.75
N SER A 164 -3.34 23.88 -0.20
CA SER A 164 -2.19 24.52 -0.86
C SER A 164 -1.05 23.53 -1.11
N THR A 165 -0.71 22.71 -0.12
CA THR A 165 0.33 21.68 -0.24
C THR A 165 -0.06 20.61 -1.27
N THR A 166 -1.33 20.19 -1.27
CA THR A 166 -1.85 19.21 -2.23
C THR A 166 -1.84 19.77 -3.66
N GLN A 167 -2.26 21.02 -3.86
CA GLN A 167 -2.22 21.68 -5.16
C GLN A 167 -0.80 21.83 -5.69
N LYS A 168 0.15 22.20 -4.81
CA LYS A 168 1.57 22.26 -5.16
C LYS A 168 2.08 20.89 -5.61
N PHE A 169 1.78 19.83 -4.87
CA PHE A 169 2.14 18.47 -5.25
C PHE A 169 1.53 18.05 -6.60
N VAL A 170 0.24 18.34 -6.83
CA VAL A 170 -0.43 18.06 -8.12
C VAL A 170 0.24 18.81 -9.27
N HIS A 171 0.61 20.07 -9.05
CA HIS A 171 1.30 20.89 -10.03
C HIS A 171 2.70 20.32 -10.35
N GLU A 172 3.51 20.07 -9.33
CA GLU A 172 4.84 19.46 -9.48
C GLU A 172 4.77 18.08 -10.15
N THR A 173 3.76 17.27 -9.81
CA THR A 173 3.54 15.96 -10.45
C THR A 173 3.14 16.09 -11.92
N ARG A 174 2.38 17.13 -12.27
CA ARG A 174 2.02 17.44 -13.66
C ARG A 174 3.24 17.87 -14.47
N GLU A 175 4.10 18.70 -13.90
CA GLU A 175 5.38 19.09 -14.52
C GLU A 175 6.31 17.89 -14.68
N LEU A 176 6.42 17.04 -13.65
CA LEU A 176 7.18 15.79 -13.71
C LEU A 176 6.65 14.85 -14.82
N LYS A 177 5.32 14.76 -14.97
CA LYS A 177 4.66 13.95 -16.00
C LYS A 177 4.99 14.43 -17.41
N GLU A 178 5.16 15.74 -17.60
CA GLU A 178 5.58 16.31 -18.88
C GLU A 178 7.07 16.04 -19.16
N GLY A 179 7.92 16.04 -18.13
CA GLY A 179 9.36 15.74 -18.26
C GLY A 179 9.73 14.25 -18.36
N LEU A 180 8.87 13.34 -17.89
CA LEU A 180 9.12 11.89 -17.89
C LEU A 180 8.52 11.14 -19.09
N LYS A 181 7.97 11.88 -20.07
CA LYS A 181 7.24 11.32 -21.23
C LYS A 181 8.06 10.30 -22.05
N ASP A 182 9.40 10.36 -21.95
CA ASP A 182 10.34 9.51 -22.69
C ASP A 182 11.20 8.57 -21.80
N GLN A 183 10.98 8.52 -20.48
CA GLN A 183 11.78 7.67 -19.58
C GLN A 183 11.16 6.28 -19.36
N LYS A 184 11.96 5.24 -19.55
CA LYS A 184 11.60 3.86 -19.18
C LYS A 184 11.73 3.71 -17.66
N PHE A 185 10.66 3.27 -17.01
CA PHE A 185 10.70 2.93 -15.59
C PHE A 185 11.55 1.68 -15.38
N ASP A 186 12.47 1.74 -14.42
CA ASP A 186 13.23 0.58 -13.98
C ASP A 186 12.29 -0.37 -13.21
N LYS A 187 12.09 -1.58 -13.72
CA LYS A 187 11.29 -2.63 -13.07
C LYS A 187 12.08 -3.35 -11.97
N SER A 188 13.15 -2.75 -11.46
CA SER A 188 13.80 -3.27 -10.26
C SER A 188 12.76 -3.31 -9.13
N SER A 189 12.59 -4.50 -8.55
CA SER A 189 11.67 -4.67 -7.44
C SER A 189 12.14 -3.80 -6.27
N LYS A 190 11.20 -3.10 -5.64
CA LYS A 190 11.50 -2.30 -4.45
C LYS A 190 11.63 -3.19 -3.20
N PHE A 191 11.11 -4.42 -3.26
CA PHE A 191 11.07 -5.35 -2.13
C PHE A 191 11.83 -6.64 -2.40
N HIS A 192 12.44 -7.19 -1.35
CA HIS A 192 13.08 -8.50 -1.38
C HIS A 192 12.13 -9.50 -0.72
N GLY A 193 11.77 -10.61 -1.40
CA GLY A 193 10.86 -11.63 -0.85
C GLY A 193 10.26 -12.58 -1.90
N ASN A 194 9.57 -13.65 -1.48
CA ASN A 194 8.95 -14.65 -2.35
C ASN A 194 7.41 -14.50 -2.43
N SER A 195 6.95 -13.71 -3.39
CA SER A 195 5.52 -13.37 -3.54
C SER A 195 4.54 -14.56 -3.50
N ASP A 196 4.91 -15.74 -3.98
CA ASP A 196 4.02 -16.91 -4.01
C ASP A 196 3.84 -17.59 -2.66
N LYS A 197 4.92 -17.74 -1.88
CA LYS A 197 4.85 -18.33 -0.55
C LYS A 197 4.15 -17.36 0.42
N GLU A 198 4.32 -16.05 0.24
CA GLU A 198 3.80 -15.07 1.19
C GLU A 198 2.40 -14.55 0.88
N ARG A 199 1.95 -14.71 -0.36
CA ARG A 199 0.51 -14.69 -0.64
C ARG A 199 -0.22 -15.69 0.26
N ARG A 200 0.33 -16.89 0.48
CA ARG A 200 -0.30 -17.89 1.38
C ARG A 200 -0.27 -17.46 2.83
N THR A 201 0.84 -16.87 3.30
CA THR A 201 0.94 -16.30 4.65
C THR A 201 -0.14 -15.24 4.87
N PHE A 202 -0.30 -14.34 3.90
CA PHE A 202 -1.36 -13.33 3.96
C PHE A 202 -2.76 -13.97 3.93
N GLU A 203 -3.02 -14.94 3.05
CA GLU A 203 -4.30 -15.66 3.00
C GLU A 203 -4.64 -16.34 4.35
N MET A 204 -3.64 -16.79 5.12
CA MET A 204 -3.84 -17.32 6.47
C MET A 204 -4.19 -16.24 7.50
N ILE A 205 -3.56 -15.05 7.41
CA ILE A 205 -3.92 -13.89 8.23
C ILE A 205 -5.36 -13.47 7.91
N GLU A 206 -5.69 -13.32 6.62
CA GLU A 206 -7.02 -12.93 6.14
C GLU A 206 -8.07 -13.94 6.63
N ALA A 207 -7.87 -15.24 6.43
CA ALA A 207 -8.82 -16.27 6.86
C ALA A 207 -9.10 -16.25 8.37
N LYS A 208 -8.11 -15.88 9.18
CA LYS A 208 -8.25 -15.81 10.64
C LYS A 208 -9.03 -14.59 11.11
N TYR A 209 -8.89 -13.46 10.41
CA TYR A 209 -9.35 -12.15 10.91
C TYR A 209 -10.42 -11.47 10.04
N VAL A 210 -10.79 -12.04 8.89
CA VAL A 210 -11.74 -11.42 7.95
C VAL A 210 -13.10 -11.13 8.58
N GLU A 211 -13.61 -11.98 9.48
CA GLU A 211 -14.90 -11.74 10.14
C GLU A 211 -14.85 -10.51 11.06
N ALA A 212 -13.77 -10.40 11.84
CA ALA A 212 -13.52 -9.26 12.71
C ALA A 212 -13.30 -7.98 11.89
N TYR A 213 -12.57 -8.08 10.78
CA TYR A 213 -12.39 -6.99 9.83
C TYR A 213 -13.74 -6.51 9.29
N LEU A 214 -14.61 -7.40 8.79
CA LEU A 214 -15.91 -7.04 8.21
C LEU A 214 -16.85 -6.40 9.24
N SER A 215 -16.79 -6.85 10.49
CA SER A 215 -17.72 -6.43 11.55
C SER A 215 -17.31 -5.12 12.25
N ASN A 216 -16.02 -4.80 12.27
CA ASN A 216 -15.49 -3.66 13.01
C ASN A 216 -15.25 -2.45 12.10
N ASN A 217 -15.37 -1.25 12.66
CA ASN A 217 -14.97 -0.02 11.97
C ASN A 217 -13.48 0.27 12.23
N PHE A 218 -12.79 0.86 11.26
CA PHE A 218 -11.39 1.26 11.40
C PHE A 218 -11.13 2.29 12.51
N TYR A 219 -12.11 3.15 12.81
CA TYR A 219 -12.00 4.30 13.71
C TYR A 219 -12.78 4.17 15.03
N PHE A 220 -13.59 3.12 15.17
CA PHE A 220 -14.33 2.85 16.41
C PHE A 220 -13.87 1.50 16.95
N GLN A 221 -13.03 1.55 17.99
CA GLN A 221 -12.57 0.40 18.77
C GLN A 221 -13.39 0.26 20.05
#